data_AF-A0A5R8P920-F1
#
_entry.id   AF-A0A5R8P920-F1
#
_cell.length_a   1.000
_cell.length_b   1.000
_cell.length_c   1.000
_cell.angle_alpha   90.00
_cell.angle_beta   90.00
_cell.angle_gamma   90.00
#
_symmetry.space_group_name_H-M   'P 1'
#
loop_
_entity.id
_entity.type
_entity.pdbx_description
1 polymer ?
#
loop_
_entity_poly.entity_id
_entity_poly.type
_entity_poly.pdbx_seq_one_letter_code
_entity_poly.pdbx_strand_id
1 'polypeptide(L)' 'MDAKLWPIGYPRDAPDKPMPVLDAHLTMQRHRSCRVGECPRKSAAWMTLVEAGRIMPDSGRSY' A
#
# COMPACT_ATOMS: atom_id res chain seq x y z
N MET A 1 13.35 2.83 -30.37
CA MET A 1 14.12 2.77 -29.12
C MET A 1 13.29 3.62 -28.15
N ASP A 2 12.63 3.16 -27.09
CA ASP A 2 12.92 2.09 -26.13
C ASP A 2 11.65 1.80 -25.26
N ALA A 3 11.77 0.86 -24.32
CA ALA A 3 10.81 0.54 -23.25
C ALA A 3 9.67 -0.44 -23.58
N LYS A 4 10.03 -1.72 -23.79
CA LYS A 4 9.10 -2.81 -23.47
C LYS A 4 9.75 -4.09 -22.95
N LEU A 5 10.84 -3.94 -22.20
CA LEU A 5 11.28 -4.99 -21.27
C LEU A 5 10.49 -4.79 -19.98
N TRP A 6 9.30 -5.40 -19.88
CA TRP A 6 8.56 -5.46 -18.62
C TRP A 6 9.28 -6.49 -17.74
N PRO A 7 9.96 -6.09 -16.66
CA PRO A 7 10.65 -7.04 -15.81
C PRO A 7 9.60 -7.87 -15.08
N ILE A 8 9.90 -9.15 -14.90
CA ILE A 8 9.15 -10.08 -14.08
C ILE A 8 9.32 -9.61 -12.63
N GLY A 9 8.44 -8.71 -12.18
CA GLY A 9 8.59 -7.98 -10.92
C GLY A 9 7.85 -6.65 -10.97
N TYR A 10 6.52 -6.70 -10.97
CA TYR A 10 5.65 -5.54 -10.78
C TYR A 10 6.15 -4.70 -9.60
N PRO A 11 6.25 -3.36 -9.71
CA PRO A 11 6.92 -2.55 -8.70
C PRO A 11 6.28 -2.80 -7.34
N ARG A 12 7.10 -3.32 -6.42
CA ARG A 12 6.77 -3.44 -4.99
C ARG A 12 6.66 -2.07 -4.33
N ASP A 13 7.02 -1.02 -5.05
CA ASP A 13 6.97 0.36 -4.62
C ASP A 13 5.56 0.84 -4.32
N ALA A 14 5.50 1.78 -3.37
CA ALA A 14 4.30 2.54 -3.10
C ALA A 14 3.93 3.34 -4.36
N PRO A 15 2.63 3.53 -4.65
CA PRO A 15 2.23 4.39 -5.75
C PRO A 15 2.70 5.83 -5.50
N ASP A 16 3.17 6.50 -6.55
CA ASP A 16 3.62 7.91 -6.49
C ASP A 16 2.49 8.89 -6.14
N LYS A 17 1.23 8.45 -6.30
CA LYS A 17 0.03 9.19 -5.96
C LYS A 17 -0.74 8.48 -4.84
N PRO A 18 -1.39 9.23 -3.94
CA PRO A 18 -2.29 8.63 -2.96
C PRO A 18 -3.35 7.80 -3.70
N MET A 19 -3.48 6.54 -3.30
CA MET A 19 -4.42 5.62 -3.93
C MET A 19 -5.86 5.96 -3.48
N PRO A 20 -6.88 5.74 -4.33
CA PRO A 20 -8.26 5.86 -3.90
C PRO A 20 -8.58 4.96 -2.69
N VAL A 21 -9.47 5.39 -1.80
CA VAL A 21 -9.87 4.64 -0.59
C VAL A 21 -10.34 3.21 -0.93
N LEU A 22 -11.08 3.05 -2.03
CA LEU A 22 -11.53 1.73 -2.49
C LEU A 22 -10.35 0.82 -2.86
N ASP A 23 -9.37 1.34 -3.59
CA ASP A 23 -8.17 0.61 -3.99
C ASP A 23 -7.28 0.31 -2.77
N ALA A 24 -7.28 1.18 -1.77
CA ALA A 24 -6.62 0.94 -0.49
C ALA A 24 -7.23 -0.25 0.25
N HIS A 25 -8.56 -0.36 0.30
CA HIS A 25 -9.23 -1.54 0.85
C HIS A 25 -8.90 -2.82 0.08
N LEU A 26 -8.93 -2.78 -1.26
CA LEU A 26 -8.55 -3.94 -2.08
C LEU A 26 -7.09 -4.34 -1.89
N THR A 27 -6.19 -3.36 -1.76
CA THR A 27 -4.77 -3.59 -1.49
C THR A 27 -4.57 -4.26 -0.14
N MET A 28 -5.27 -3.79 0.90
CA MET A 28 -5.26 -4.43 2.22
C MET A 28 -5.72 -5.89 2.19
N GLN A 29 -6.74 -6.20 1.38
CA GLN A 29 -7.26 -7.56 1.20
C GLN A 29 -6.28 -8.45 0.42
N ARG A 30 -5.65 -7.94 -0.64
CA ARG A 30 -4.68 -8.67 -1.46
C ARG A 30 -3.38 -8.93 -0.71
N HIS A 31 -2.92 -7.96 0.07
CA HIS A 31 -1.69 -8.03 0.86
C HIS A 31 -1.96 -8.47 2.31
N ARG A 32 -2.90 -9.40 2.52
CA ARG A 32 -3.23 -9.92 3.86
C ARG A 32 -2.02 -10.53 4.57
N SER A 33 -1.15 -11.22 3.84
CA SER A 33 0.08 -11.84 4.35
C SER A 33 1.24 -10.86 4.59
N CYS A 34 1.23 -9.69 3.95
CA CYS A 34 2.27 -8.68 4.16
C CYS A 34 2.05 -7.92 5.48
N ARG A 35 3.10 -7.29 6.00
CA ARG A 35 3.01 -6.35 7.13
C ARG A 35 3.10 -4.89 6.66
N VAL A 36 2.47 -4.00 7.42
CA VAL A 36 2.67 -2.55 7.29
C VAL A 36 4.11 -2.25 7.75
N GLY A 37 4.83 -1.36 7.06
CA GLY A 37 6.26 -1.10 7.24
C GLY A 37 7.17 -2.00 6.38
N GLU A 38 6.80 -3.26 6.18
CA GLU A 38 7.60 -4.21 5.37
C GLU A 38 7.17 -4.26 3.89
N CYS A 39 5.89 -3.98 3.60
CA CYS A 39 5.38 -3.91 2.23
C CYS A 39 5.01 -2.46 1.88
N PRO A 40 5.70 -1.83 0.91
CA PRO A 40 5.43 -0.43 0.55
C PRO A 40 3.99 -0.23 0.10
N ARG A 41 3.45 -1.16 -0.70
CA ARG A 41 2.06 -1.10 -1.17
C ARG A 41 1.03 -1.18 -0.05
N LYS A 42 1.23 -2.09 0.92
CA LYS A 42 0.35 -2.19 2.09
C LYS A 42 0.45 -0.97 2.99
N SER A 43 1.66 -0.42 3.12
CA SER A 43 1.91 0.79 3.92
C SER A 43 1.23 2.01 3.32
N ALA A 44 1.32 2.20 2.00
CA ALA A 44 0.61 3.27 1.30
C ALA A 44 -0.91 3.14 1.43
N ALA A 45 -1.45 1.92 1.31
CA ALA A 45 -2.86 1.65 1.54
C ALA A 45 -3.28 1.95 2.98
N TRP A 46 -2.43 1.60 3.96
CA TRP A 46 -2.68 1.86 5.37
C TRP A 46 -2.75 3.35 5.65
N MET A 47 -1.75 4.11 5.20
CA MET A 47 -1.71 5.57 5.34
C MET A 47 -2.93 6.24 4.73
N THR A 48 -3.31 5.83 3.51
CA THR A 48 -4.52 6.34 2.84
C THR A 48 -5.78 6.13 3.69
N LEU A 49 -5.93 4.93 4.28
CA LEU A 49 -7.09 4.61 5.10
C LEU A 49 -7.07 5.33 6.46
N VAL A 50 -5.89 5.60 7.01
CA VAL A 50 -5.74 6.43 8.22
C VAL A 50 -6.12 7.88 7.94
N GLU A 51 -5.59 8.47 6.86
CA GLU A 51 -5.90 9.83 6.45
C GLU A 51 -7.39 10.02 6.14
N ALA A 52 -8.02 9.01 5.51
CA ALA A 52 -9.45 8.98 5.26
C ALA A 52 -10.32 8.67 6.50
N GLY A 53 -9.72 8.49 7.68
CA GLY A 53 -10.43 8.17 8.94
C GLY A 53 -11.08 6.79 8.97
N ARG A 54 -10.66 5.86 8.11
CA ARG A 54 -11.20 4.48 8.00
C ARG A 54 -10.44 3.47 8.86
N ILE A 55 -9.21 3.78 9.23
CA ILE A 55 -8.40 3.02 10.18
C ILE A 55 -7.93 3.98 11.26
N MET A 56 -8.16 3.63 12.52
CA MET A 56 -7.54 4.30 13.65
C MET A 56 -6.27 3.52 14.00
N PRO A 57 -5.08 4.13 13.93
CA PRO A 57 -3.85 3.51 14.41
C PRO A 57 -4.00 3.19 15.90
N ASP A 58 -3.74 1.95 16.29
CA ASP A 58 -3.58 1.62 17.71
C ASP A 58 -2.37 2.40 18.24
N SER A 59 -2.64 3.42 19.05
CA SER A 59 -1.68 4.43 19.49
C SER A 59 -0.49 3.86 20.28
N GLY A 60 -0.54 2.57 20.64
CA GLY A 60 0.50 1.83 21.36
C GLY A 60 1.36 0.89 20.51
N ARG A 61 1.06 0.73 19.20
CA ARG A 61 1.84 -0.17 18.32
C ARG A 61 2.65 0.67 17.33
N SER A 62 3.76 1.23 17.81
CA SER A 62 4.83 1.73 16.95
C SER A 62 5.33 0.56 16.11
N TYR A 63 5.26 0.69 14.78
CA TYR A 63 5.99 -0.15 13.85
C TYR A 63 7.41 0.37 13.69
#